data_AF-A0A7C6MJH8-F1
#
_entry.id   AF-A0A7C6MJH8-F1
#
_cell.length_a   1.000
_cell.length_b   1.000
_cell.length_c   1.000
_cell.angle_alpha   90.00
_cell.angle_beta   90.00
_cell.angle_gamma   90.00
#
_symmetry.space_group_name_H-M   'P 1'
#
loop_
_entity.id
_entity.type
_entity.pdbx_description
1 polymer ?
#
loop_
_entity_poly.entity_id
_entity_poly.type
_entity_poly.pdbx_seq_one_letter_code
_entity_poly.pdbx_strand_id
1 'polypeptide(L)'
;MDVVFASVALDLQKAKITKEAVIKASSIFGGIEIKVPSDANIKVKSRPIFGGVSNKILNKVENKKTIYIEAFCLFGGGEIK
;
A
#
# COMPACT_ATOMS: atom_id res chain seq x y z
N MET A 1 8.91 -5.16 2.11
CA MET A 1 8.30 -5.93 3.20
C MET A 1 7.67 -7.14 2.56
N ASP A 2 8.02 -8.32 3.05
CA ASP A 2 7.59 -9.58 2.44
C ASP A 2 6.85 -10.41 3.48
N VAL A 3 5.69 -10.94 3.07
CA VAL A 3 4.81 -11.77 3.91
C VAL A 3 4.64 -13.12 3.23
N VAL A 4 5.14 -14.17 3.88
CA VAL A 4 5.01 -15.52 3.33
C VAL A 4 3.70 -16.16 3.80
N PHE A 5 3.31 -15.94 5.06
CA PHE A 5 2.10 -16.47 5.67
C PHE A 5 1.40 -15.41 6.56
N ALA A 6 0.08 -15.56 6.75
CA ALA A 6 -0.77 -14.71 7.59
C ALA A 6 -0.92 -13.27 7.06
N SER A 7 -0.83 -12.24 7.90
CA SER A 7 -0.98 -10.86 7.43
C SER A 7 -0.08 -9.89 8.19
N VAL A 8 0.17 -8.75 7.57
CA VAL A 8 0.90 -7.64 8.17
C VAL A 8 0.12 -6.34 7.98
N ALA A 9 0.18 -5.47 8.99
CA ALA A 9 -0.35 -4.12 8.91
C ALA A 9 0.80 -3.11 9.08
N LEU A 10 0.95 -2.23 8.10
CA LEU A 10 1.89 -1.11 8.13
C LEU A 10 1.10 0.17 8.36
N ASP A 11 1.35 0.85 9.47
CA ASP A 11 0.70 2.12 9.81
C ASP A 11 1.64 3.32 9.58
N LEU A 12 1.34 4.11 8.57
CA LEU A 12 2.08 5.32 8.20
C LEU A 12 1.27 6.59 8.45
N GLN A 13 0.12 6.53 9.14
CA GLN A 13 -0.75 7.71 9.33
C GLN A 13 -0.03 8.87 10.04
N LYS A 14 0.98 8.57 10.87
CA LYS A 14 1.81 9.54 11.58
C LYS A 14 3.19 9.76 10.94
N ALA A 15 3.45 9.17 9.78
CA ALA A 15 4.74 9.27 9.12
C ALA A 15 4.97 10.67 8.52
N LYS A 16 6.17 11.23 8.74
CA LYS A 16 6.57 12.50 8.13
C LYS A 16 7.18 12.24 6.75
N ILE A 17 6.35 12.33 5.72
CA ILE A 17 6.77 12.20 4.31
C ILE A 17 7.10 13.59 3.77
N THR A 18 8.28 13.75 3.18
CA THR A 18 8.79 15.04 2.69
C THR A 18 8.17 15.42 1.34
N LYS A 19 8.26 14.55 0.33
CA LYS A 19 7.69 14.80 -1.01
C LYS A 19 7.20 13.53 -1.67
N GLU A 20 8.05 12.52 -1.72
CA GLU A 20 7.73 11.22 -2.29
C GLU A 20 8.22 10.10 -1.39
N ALA A 21 7.52 8.97 -1.43
CA ALA A 21 7.94 7.74 -0.77
C ALA A 21 7.57 6.53 -1.64
N VAL A 22 8.36 5.47 -1.56
CA VAL A 22 8.08 4.20 -2.26
C VAL A 22 7.96 3.10 -1.23
N ILE A 23 6.87 2.35 -1.29
CA ILE A 23 6.63 1.17 -0.47
C ILE A 23 6.60 -0.03 -1.40
N LYS A 24 7.50 -0.98 -1.16
CA LYS A 24 7.51 -2.28 -1.84
C LYS A 24 7.00 -3.34 -0.87
N ALA A 25 5.89 -3.97 -1.25
CA ALA A 25 5.25 -4.99 -0.44
C ALA A 25 4.96 -6.24 -1.28
N SER A 26 5.27 -7.42 -0.75
CA SER A 26 4.96 -8.69 -1.40
C SER A 26 4.27 -9.65 -0.41
N SER A 27 3.28 -10.39 -0.89
CA SER A 27 2.55 -11.41 -0.14
C SER A 27 2.41 -12.68 -0.97
N ILE A 28 2.71 -13.84 -0.38
CA ILE A 28 2.57 -15.15 -1.04
C ILE A 28 1.29 -15.86 -0.60
N PHE A 29 1.07 -16.07 0.70
CA PHE A 29 -0.17 -16.65 1.27
C PHE A 29 -0.68 -15.79 2.42
N GLY A 30 -1.22 -14.61 2.10
CA GLY A 30 -1.51 -13.65 3.14
C GLY A 30 -2.05 -12.29 2.74
N GLY A 31 -2.21 -11.44 3.75
CA GLY A 31 -2.73 -10.09 3.63
C GLY A 31 -1.70 -9.00 3.88
N ILE A 32 -1.73 -7.92 3.11
CA ILE A 32 -1.01 -6.68 3.41
C ILE A 32 -2.02 -5.57 3.63
N GLU A 33 -2.01 -4.96 4.81
CA GLU A 33 -2.74 -3.72 5.07
C GLU A 33 -1.74 -2.56 5.17
N ILE A 34 -1.98 -1.47 4.42
CA ILE A 34 -1.16 -0.25 4.49
C ILE A 34 -2.09 0.91 4.82
N LYS A 35 -1.91 1.49 6.02
CA LYS A 35 -2.58 2.74 6.39
C LYS A 35 -1.70 3.92 6.02
N VAL A 36 -2.21 4.84 5.23
CA VAL A 36 -1.44 5.98 4.71
C VAL A 36 -1.87 7.29 5.37
N PRO A 37 -0.99 8.31 5.41
CA PRO A 37 -1.37 9.63 5.87
C PRO A 37 -2.36 10.29 4.89
N SER A 38 -3.33 11.03 5.43
CA SER A 38 -4.42 11.65 4.66
C SER A 38 -3.96 12.83 3.77
N ASP A 39 -2.76 13.34 4.00
CA ASP A 39 -2.15 14.46 3.29
C ASP A 39 -1.26 14.03 2.11
N ALA A 40 -1.34 12.75 1.73
CA ALA A 40 -0.60 12.19 0.61
C ALA A 40 -1.52 11.55 -0.43
N ASN A 41 -1.17 11.74 -1.70
CA ASN A 41 -1.75 10.99 -2.81
C ASN A 41 -1.11 9.62 -2.91
N ILE A 42 -1.89 8.62 -3.31
CA ILE A 42 -1.46 7.24 -3.47
C ILE A 42 -1.50 6.84 -4.94
N LYS A 43 -0.40 6.27 -5.41
CA LYS A 43 -0.30 5.63 -6.72
C LYS A 43 0.07 4.17 -6.53
N VAL A 44 -0.79 3.28 -6.98
CA VAL A 44 -0.61 1.83 -6.79
C VAL A 44 -0.20 1.18 -8.09
N LYS A 45 0.87 0.40 -8.03
CA LYS A 45 1.29 -0.53 -9.08
C LYS A 45 1.22 -1.93 -8.49
N SER A 46 0.12 -2.63 -8.74
CA SER A 46 -0.10 -3.98 -8.23
C SER A 46 0.07 -5.03 -9.31
N ARG A 47 0.55 -6.21 -8.91
CA ARG A 47 0.65 -7.43 -9.74
C ARG A 47 0.04 -8.61 -8.98
N PRO A 48 -1.30 -8.73 -8.91
CA PRO A 48 -1.94 -9.88 -8.30
C PRO A 48 -2.00 -11.07 -9.28
N ILE A 49 -1.94 -12.31 -8.75
CA ILE A 49 -2.16 -13.53 -9.55
C ILE A 49 -3.44 -14.27 -9.09
N PHE A 50 -3.51 -14.71 -7.83
CA PHE A 50 -4.68 -15.37 -7.22
C PHE A 50 -5.19 -14.57 -6.00
N GLY A 51 -5.48 -13.29 -6.24
CA GLY A 51 -5.78 -12.33 -5.19
C GLY A 51 -6.17 -10.96 -5.73
N GLY A 52 -6.11 -9.93 -4.89
CA GLY A 52 -6.40 -8.55 -5.30
C GLY A 52 -5.70 -7.50 -4.45
N VAL A 53 -5.55 -6.29 -4.98
CA VAL A 53 -5.10 -5.12 -4.21
C VAL A 53 -6.14 -4.02 -4.35
N SER A 54 -6.72 -3.59 -3.24
CA SER A 54 -7.71 -2.52 -3.17
C SER A 54 -7.08 -1.23 -2.63
N ASN A 55 -7.36 -0.12 -3.31
CA ASN A 55 -6.98 1.21 -2.84
C ASN A 55 -8.24 2.00 -2.52
N LYS A 56 -8.43 2.33 -1.24
CA LYS A 56 -9.57 3.12 -0.75
C LYS A 56 -9.28 4.62 -0.71
N ILE A 57 -8.08 5.04 -1.10
CA ILE A 57 -7.67 6.44 -1.04
C ILE A 57 -8.18 7.22 -2.25
N LEU A 58 -8.88 8.30 -1.95
CA LEU A 58 -9.25 9.33 -2.91
C LEU A 58 -8.14 10.38 -2.96
N ASN A 59 -7.42 10.41 -4.08
CA ASN A 59 -6.39 11.42 -4.31
C ASN A 59 -7.01 12.82 -4.42
N LYS A 60 -6.30 13.81 -3.89
CA LYS A 60 -6.71 15.21 -3.89
C LYS A 60 -5.67 16.08 -4.59
N VAL A 61 -6.11 17.14 -5.26
CA VAL A 61 -5.22 18.04 -6.00
C VAL A 61 -4.35 18.86 -5.04
N GLU A 62 -4.85 19.19 -3.85
CA GLU A 62 -4.10 19.92 -2.82
C GLU A 62 -2.96 19.12 -2.19
N ASN A 63 -2.98 17.79 -2.29
CA ASN A 63 -1.95 16.93 -1.72
C ASN A 63 -0.66 17.05 -2.52
N LYS A 64 0.37 17.63 -1.89
CA LYS A 64 1.70 17.83 -2.49
C LYS A 64 2.62 16.62 -2.37
N LYS A 65 2.22 15.62 -1.58
CA LYS A 65 2.99 14.40 -1.30
C LYS A 65 2.44 13.24 -2.12
N THR A 66 3.31 12.36 -2.58
CA THR A 66 2.89 11.12 -3.28
C THR A 66 3.59 9.90 -2.69
N ILE A 67 2.80 8.87 -2.35
CA ILE A 67 3.33 7.56 -1.99
C ILE A 67 3.05 6.60 -3.14
N TYR A 68 4.11 5.98 -3.64
CA TYR A 68 4.05 4.94 -4.64
C TYR A 68 4.05 3.58 -3.93
N ILE A 69 3.05 2.76 -4.19
CA ILE A 69 2.93 1.43 -3.60
C ILE A 69 3.11 0.40 -4.72
N GLU A 70 4.21 -0.34 -4.66
CA GLU A 70 4.47 -1.48 -5.52
C GLU A 70 4.10 -2.75 -4.75
N ALA A 71 2.99 -3.37 -5.14
CA ALA A 71 2.42 -4.52 -4.43
C ALA A 71 2.42 -5.78 -5.31
N PHE A 72 2.99 -6.87 -4.82
CA PHE A 72 2.85 -8.19 -5.44
C PHE A 72 2.07 -9.12 -4.51
N CYS A 73 0.98 -9.72 -4.98
CA CYS A 73 0.18 -10.64 -4.18
C CYS A 73 -0.06 -11.94 -4.99
N LEU A 74 0.55 -13.05 -4.57
CA LEU A 74 0.36 -14.34 -5.24
C LEU A 74 -0.98 -14.97 -4.82
N PHE A 75 -1.16 -15.27 -3.53
CA PHE A 75 -2.43 -15.70 -2.92
C PHE A 75 -2.78 -14.79 -1.73
N GLY A 76 -3.96 -14.19 -1.76
CA GLY A 76 -4.44 -13.27 -0.72
C GLY A 76 -4.64 -11.83 -1.20
N GLY A 77 -4.61 -10.86 -0.29
CA GLY A 77 -5.13 -9.50 -0.54
C GLY A 77 -4.22 -8.37 -0.06
N GLY A 78 -4.17 -7.28 -0.80
CA GLY A 78 -3.63 -6.00 -0.34
C GLY A 78 -4.76 -5.00 -0.11
N GLU A 79 -4.78 -4.31 1.02
CA GLU A 79 -5.68 -3.19 1.28
C GLU A 79 -4.87 -1.94 1.62
N ILE A 80 -5.17 -0.85 0.93
CA ILE A 80 -4.57 0.46 1.18
C ILE A 80 -5.69 1.40 1.62
N LYS A 81 -5.55 1.98 2.81
CA LYS A 81 -6.58 2.82 3.44
C LYS A 81 -6.01 3.98 4.24
#